data_AF-A0A7S3FW58-F1
#
_entry.id   AF-A0A7S3FW58-F1
#
_cell.length_a   1.000
_cell.length_b   1.000
_cell.length_c   1.000
_cell.angle_alpha   90.00
_cell.angle_beta   90.00
_cell.angle_gamma   90.00
#
_symmetry.space_group_name_H-M   'P 1'
#
loop_
_entity.id
_entity.type
_entity.pdbx_description
1 polymer ?
#
loop_
_entity_poly.entity_id
_entity_poly.type
_entity_poly.pdbx_seq_one_letter_code
_entity_poly.pdbx_strand_id
1 'polypeptide(L)'
;EKLRVLRYIAPLTTDDCVLGQYTTDGSRPGYLDDETVPQGSKCPTFATCVLRVHNDRWEGVPFILKAGKAVNEKKVEVRIQFKSVPAPLWGYDSADKHRNELVMRLQPDE
;
A
#
# COMPACT_ATOMS: atom_id res chain seq x y z
N GLU A 1 -14.98 14.13 -12.73
CA GLU A 1 -13.85 13.17 -12.82
C GLU A 1 -13.67 12.24 -11.62
N LYS A 2 -13.46 12.70 -10.38
CA LYS A 2 -13.18 11.81 -9.22
C LYS A 2 -14.21 10.68 -9.02
N LEU A 3 -15.50 11.01 -9.09
CA LEU A 3 -16.59 10.02 -8.97
C LEU A 3 -16.59 8.97 -10.08
N ARG A 4 -16.11 9.32 -11.29
CA ARG A 4 -16.05 8.37 -12.42
C ARG A 4 -15.04 7.27 -12.11
N VAL A 5 -13.86 7.62 -11.60
CA VAL A 5 -12.82 6.64 -11.25
C VAL A 5 -13.33 5.68 -10.17
N LEU A 6 -13.96 6.20 -9.11
CA LEU A 6 -14.47 5.37 -8.00
C LEU A 6 -15.50 4.33 -8.45
N ARG A 7 -16.32 4.65 -9.48
CA ARG A 7 -17.30 3.71 -10.04
C ARG A 7 -16.67 2.52 -10.77
N TYR A 8 -15.41 2.63 -11.20
CA TYR A 8 -14.67 1.55 -11.87
C TYR A 8 -13.85 0.70 -10.90
N ILE A 9 -13.89 1.00 -9.60
CA ILE A 9 -13.20 0.22 -8.59
C ILE A 9 -14.10 -0.96 -8.19
N ALA A 10 -13.61 -2.18 -8.39
CA ALA A 10 -14.30 -3.36 -7.87
C ALA A 10 -14.33 -3.33 -6.34
N PRO A 11 -15.44 -3.75 -5.70
CA PRO A 11 -15.46 -3.94 -4.24
C PRO A 11 -14.35 -4.89 -3.80
N LEU A 12 -13.66 -4.53 -2.72
CA LEU A 12 -12.60 -5.36 -2.17
C LEU A 12 -13.17 -6.59 -1.48
N THR A 13 -12.47 -7.71 -1.63
CA THR A 13 -12.70 -8.92 -0.86
C THR A 13 -11.63 -9.08 0.23
N THR A 14 -11.79 -10.06 1.11
CA THR A 14 -10.76 -10.40 2.10
C THR A 14 -9.45 -10.84 1.46
N ASP A 15 -9.50 -11.43 0.26
CA ASP A 15 -8.32 -11.94 -0.45
C ASP A 15 -7.47 -10.80 -1.04
N ASP A 16 -8.08 -9.63 -1.24
CA ASP A 16 -7.39 -8.41 -1.67
C ASP A 16 -6.74 -7.65 -0.50
N CYS A 17 -6.95 -8.11 0.73
CA CYS A 17 -6.63 -7.36 1.95
C CYS A 17 -5.73 -8.17 2.91
N VAL A 18 -4.72 -7.51 3.45
CA VAL A 18 -3.97 -7.99 4.61
C VAL A 18 -4.23 -7.03 5.76
N LEU A 19 -4.80 -7.55 6.84
CA LEU A 19 -5.10 -6.80 8.05
C LEU A 19 -4.10 -7.17 9.14
N GLY A 20 -3.72 -6.19 9.95
CA GLY A 20 -2.83 -6.38 11.09
C GLY A 20 -3.31 -5.61 12.31
N GLN A 21 -2.95 -6.11 13.48
CA GLN A 21 -3.13 -5.45 14.76
C GLN A 21 -1.78 -5.42 15.47
N TYR A 22 -1.31 -4.24 15.91
CA TYR A 22 0.00 -4.13 16.54
C TYR A 22 -0.03 -4.73 17.95
N THR A 23 1.03 -5.45 18.28
CA THR A 23 1.29 -6.00 19.61
C THR A 23 2.37 -5.19 20.31
N THR A 24 2.61 -5.47 21.59
CA THR A 24 3.76 -4.89 22.28
C THR A 24 5.06 -5.28 21.59
N ASP A 25 6.01 -4.35 21.54
CA ASP A 25 7.40 -4.56 21.11
C ASP A 25 8.36 -4.72 22.32
N GLY A 26 7.80 -4.86 23.53
CA GLY A 26 8.54 -4.89 24.80
C GLY A 26 8.86 -3.49 25.37
N SER A 27 8.81 -2.44 24.55
CA SER A 27 9.04 -1.05 24.99
C SER A 27 7.76 -0.23 25.04
N ARG A 28 6.77 -0.56 24.22
CA ARG A 28 5.47 0.10 24.13
C ARG A 28 4.34 -0.91 24.31
N PRO A 29 3.20 -0.51 24.91
CA PRO A 29 2.02 -1.36 25.00
C PRO A 29 1.46 -1.69 23.62
N GLY A 30 0.90 -2.89 23.49
CA GLY A 30 0.13 -3.33 22.32
C GLY A 30 -1.27 -2.71 22.28
N TYR A 31 -2.01 -2.96 21.20
CA TYR A 31 -3.35 -2.38 21.03
C TYR A 31 -4.36 -2.87 22.07
N LEU A 32 -4.26 -4.15 22.47
CA LEU A 32 -5.15 -4.75 23.47
C LEU A 32 -4.76 -4.43 24.91
N ASP A 33 -3.61 -3.79 25.12
CA ASP A 33 -3.17 -3.35 26.45
C ASP A 33 -3.80 -1.99 26.84
N ASP A 34 -4.46 -1.31 25.90
CA ASP A 34 -5.20 -0.06 26.15
C ASP A 34 -6.53 -0.37 26.86
N GLU A 35 -6.72 0.20 28.05
CA GLU A 35 -7.92 -0.03 28.89
C GLU A 35 -9.23 0.41 28.23
N THR A 36 -9.16 1.30 27.23
CA THR A 36 -10.33 1.76 26.46
C THR A 36 -10.73 0.78 25.36
N VAL A 37 -9.90 -0.22 25.06
CA VAL A 37 -10.13 -1.23 24.03
C VAL A 37 -10.77 -2.48 24.63
N PRO A 38 -11.88 -3.00 24.07
CA PRO A 38 -12.47 -4.25 24.53
C PRO A 38 -11.49 -5.43 24.44
N GLN A 39 -11.46 -6.26 25.49
CA GLN A 39 -10.64 -7.48 25.49
C GLN A 39 -11.02 -8.39 24.31
N GLY A 40 -10.01 -8.88 23.58
CA GLY A 40 -10.21 -9.71 22.39
C GLY A 40 -10.67 -8.96 21.13
N SER A 41 -10.60 -7.61 21.12
CA SER A 41 -10.92 -6.80 19.95
C SER A 41 -10.16 -7.25 18.69
N LYS A 42 -10.89 -7.41 17.58
CA LYS A 42 -10.33 -7.73 16.26
C LYS A 42 -10.15 -6.49 15.38
N CYS A 43 -10.15 -5.29 15.97
CA CYS A 43 -10.01 -4.04 15.23
C CYS A 43 -8.64 -3.97 14.53
N PRO A 44 -8.59 -3.82 13.19
CA PRO A 44 -7.32 -3.70 12.48
C PRO A 44 -6.68 -2.33 12.74
N THR A 45 -5.42 -2.33 13.13
CA THR A 45 -4.60 -1.12 13.29
C THR A 45 -3.67 -0.89 12.09
N PHE A 46 -3.64 -1.86 11.17
CA PHE A 46 -2.89 -1.84 9.92
C PHE A 46 -3.72 -2.52 8.83
N ALA A 47 -3.66 -1.99 7.61
CA ALA A 47 -4.24 -2.61 6.43
C ALA A 47 -3.36 -2.37 5.21
N THR A 48 -3.20 -3.39 4.39
CA THR A 48 -2.75 -3.27 2.99
C THR A 48 -3.82 -3.85 2.09
N CYS A 49 -4.27 -3.08 1.11
CA CYS A 49 -5.31 -3.49 0.17
C CYS A 49 -4.84 -3.28 -1.27
N VAL A 50 -5.19 -4.22 -2.16
CA VAL A 50 -4.94 -4.13 -3.59
C VAL A 50 -6.23 -3.80 -4.32
N LEU A 51 -6.35 -2.59 -4.85
CA LEU A 51 -7.49 -2.20 -5.69
C LEU A 51 -7.15 -2.38 -7.17
N ARG A 52 -8.19 -2.63 -7.95
CA ARG A 52 -8.13 -2.64 -9.42
C ARG A 52 -9.16 -1.67 -9.96
N VAL A 53 -8.73 -0.82 -10.89
CA VAL A 53 -9.59 0.18 -11.54
C VAL A 53 -9.87 -0.30 -12.96
N HIS A 54 -11.10 -0.74 -13.22
CA HIS A 54 -11.51 -1.34 -14.48
C HIS A 54 -11.85 -0.27 -15.53
N ASN A 55 -10.84 0.34 -16.12
CA ASN A 55 -10.98 1.20 -17.30
C ASN A 55 -9.75 1.10 -18.21
N ASP A 56 -9.88 1.62 -19.43
CA ASP A 56 -8.83 1.54 -20.47
C ASP A 56 -7.46 2.06 -20.02
N ARG A 57 -7.43 3.04 -19.09
CA ARG A 57 -6.19 3.64 -18.61
C ARG A 57 -5.46 2.76 -17.59
N TRP A 58 -6.20 2.05 -16.74
CA TRP A 58 -5.67 1.39 -15.54
C TRP A 58 -5.87 -0.13 -15.53
N GLU A 59 -6.38 -0.69 -16.62
CA GLU A 59 -6.56 -2.13 -16.77
C GLU A 59 -5.23 -2.88 -16.50
N GLY A 60 -5.30 -3.89 -15.64
CA GLY A 60 -4.13 -4.68 -15.21
C GLY A 60 -3.14 -3.97 -14.26
N VAL A 61 -3.39 -2.72 -13.84
CA VAL A 61 -2.52 -2.00 -12.90
C VAL A 61 -3.05 -2.13 -11.47
N PRO A 62 -2.29 -2.73 -10.53
CA PRO A 62 -2.69 -2.81 -9.13
C PRO A 62 -2.43 -1.48 -8.39
N PHE A 63 -3.42 -1.01 -7.65
CA PHE A 63 -3.31 0.13 -6.73
C PHE A 63 -3.16 -0.40 -5.31
N ILE A 64 -1.97 -0.27 -4.73
CA ILE A 64 -1.69 -0.74 -3.37
C ILE A 64 -1.91 0.42 -2.40
N LEU A 65 -2.89 0.29 -1.51
CA LEU A 65 -3.08 1.19 -0.38
C LEU A 65 -2.54 0.54 0.88
N LYS A 66 -1.68 1.25 1.61
CA LYS A 66 -1.13 0.81 2.89
C LYS A 66 -1.32 1.92 3.91
N ALA A 67 -1.90 1.56 5.05
CA ALA A 67 -2.07 2.47 6.18
C ALA A 67 -1.93 1.70 7.49
N GLY A 68 -1.36 2.33 8.52
CA GLY A 68 -1.35 1.74 9.84
C GLY A 68 -0.79 2.64 10.93
N LYS A 69 -1.02 2.22 12.17
CA LYS A 69 -0.48 2.82 13.39
C LYS A 69 0.69 1.99 13.92
N ALA A 70 1.50 2.60 14.79
CA ALA A 70 2.69 1.98 15.38
C ALA A 70 3.65 1.40 14.31
N VAL A 71 3.76 2.11 13.18
CA VAL A 71 4.70 1.79 12.10
C VAL A 71 6.04 2.49 12.32
N ASN A 72 7.07 2.05 11.60
CA ASN A 72 8.46 2.50 11.74
C ASN A 72 8.66 4.00 11.49
N GLU A 73 7.82 4.62 10.65
CA GLU A 73 7.93 6.03 10.31
C GLU A 73 6.55 6.66 10.09
N LYS A 74 6.40 7.92 10.50
CA LYS A 74 5.24 8.72 10.12
C LYS A 74 5.49 9.23 8.71
N LYS A 75 4.72 8.74 7.73
CA LYS A 75 4.74 9.31 6.38
C LYS A 75 3.41 9.19 5.65
N VAL A 76 3.20 10.10 4.71
CA VAL A 76 2.17 10.02 3.68
C VAL A 76 2.88 10.14 2.33
N GLU A 77 2.74 9.13 1.47
CA GLU A 77 3.49 9.06 0.22
C GLU A 77 2.63 8.44 -0.88
N VAL A 78 2.77 8.94 -2.09
CA VAL A 78 2.28 8.31 -3.33
C VAL A 78 3.47 7.90 -4.16
N ARG A 79 3.55 6.62 -4.50
CA ARG A 79 4.64 6.04 -5.30
C ARG A 79 4.08 5.42 -6.58
N ILE A 80 4.64 5.82 -7.72
CA ILE A 80 4.31 5.28 -9.03
C ILE A 80 5.54 4.53 -9.53
N GLN A 81 5.44 3.20 -9.61
CA GLN A 81 6.51 2.36 -10.18
C GLN A 81 6.20 2.07 -11.65
N PHE A 82 7.12 2.44 -12.54
CA PHE A 82 6.98 2.20 -13.98
C PHE A 82 7.42 0.78 -14.36
N LYS A 83 6.94 0.30 -15.50
CA LYS A 83 7.44 -0.96 -16.09
C LYS A 83 8.94 -0.81 -16.39
N SER A 84 9.68 -1.89 -16.23
CA SER A 84 11.09 -1.94 -16.65
C SER A 84 11.18 -1.78 -18.17
N VAL A 85 12.30 -1.22 -18.63
CA VAL A 85 12.60 -1.20 -20.06
C VAL A 85 12.71 -2.65 -20.56
N PRO A 86 12.09 -3.02 -21.69
CA PRO A 86 12.28 -4.34 -22.29
C PRO A 86 13.78 -4.61 -22.51
N ALA A 87 14.23 -5.83 -22.21
CA ALA A 87 15.61 -6.20 -22.47
C ALA A 87 15.93 -6.02 -23.97
N PRO A 88 17.14 -5.55 -24.33
CA PRO A 88 17.54 -5.47 -25.73
C PRO A 88 17.43 -6.85 -26.39
N LEU A 89 16.97 -6.89 -27.65
CA LEU A 89 16.91 -8.14 -28.44
C LEU A 89 18.28 -8.81 -28.63
N TRP A 90 19.37 -8.05 -28.42
CA TRP A 90 20.74 -8.52 -28.50
C TRP A 90 21.46 -8.33 -27.17
N GLY A 91 21.46 -9.39 -26.36
CA GLY A 91 22.63 -9.93 -25.65
C GLY A 91 23.50 -9.04 -24.76
N TYR A 92 23.12 -7.80 -24.46
CA TYR A 92 23.79 -7.03 -23.42
C TYR A 92 22.99 -7.18 -22.13
N ASP A 93 23.61 -7.84 -21.16
CA ASP A 93 23.13 -7.91 -19.79
C ASP A 93 23.24 -6.49 -19.20
N SER A 94 22.23 -5.67 -19.48
CA SER A 94 22.08 -4.37 -18.83
C SER A 94 21.74 -4.66 -17.38
N ALA A 95 22.78 -4.71 -16.55
CA ALA A 95 22.75 -5.07 -15.14
C ALA A 95 21.78 -4.20 -14.31
N ASP A 96 21.32 -3.06 -14.83
CA ASP A 96 20.32 -2.22 -14.18
C ASP A 96 18.91 -2.48 -14.70
N LYS A 97 18.31 -3.58 -14.24
CA LYS A 97 16.87 -3.89 -14.40
C LYS A 97 15.99 -3.14 -13.38
N HIS A 98 16.46 -2.01 -12.86
CA HIS A 98 15.72 -1.23 -11.88
C HIS A 98 14.52 -0.54 -12.55
N ARG A 99 13.36 -0.61 -11.89
CA ARG A 99 12.17 0.10 -12.33
C ARG A 99 12.27 1.55 -11.90
N ASN A 100 11.97 2.48 -12.81
CA ASN A 100 11.85 3.89 -12.45
C ASN A 100 10.69 4.07 -11.47
N GLU A 101 10.86 5.00 -10.53
CA GLU A 101 9.82 5.36 -9.58
C GLU A 101 9.66 6.87 -9.50
N LEU A 102 8.43 7.34 -9.58
CA LEU A 102 8.08 8.70 -9.18
C LEU A 102 7.51 8.64 -7.76
N VAL A 103 8.19 9.31 -6.84
CA VAL A 103 7.83 9.33 -5.42
C VAL A 103 7.42 10.74 -5.03
N MET A 104 6.19 10.87 -4.56
CA MET A 104 5.64 12.11 -4.04
C MET A 104 5.40 11.93 -2.54
N ARG A 105 6.25 12.54 -1.72
CA ARG A 105 6.08 12.56 -0.26
C ARG A 105 5.22 13.77 0.09
N LEU A 106 4.12 13.53 0.78
CA LEU A 106 3.21 14.57 1.23
C LEU A 106 3.53 15.01 2.65
N GLN A 107 3.94 14.10 3.54
CA GLN A 107 4.36 14.45 4.91
C GLN A 107 5.30 13.37 5.47
N PRO A 108 6.20 13.71 6.40
CA PRO A 108 6.73 15.05 6.69
C PRO A 108 7.59 15.55 5.51
N ASP A 109 7.97 16.83 5.55
CA ASP A 109 8.87 17.48 4.59
C ASP A 109 8.37 17.42 3.13
N GLU A 110 7.30 18.20 2.87
CA GLU A 110 6.66 18.39 1.55
C GLU A 110 7.64 18.81 0.44
#